data_AF-A0A847EFA5-F1
#
_entry.id   AF-A0A847EFA5-F1
#
_cell.length_a   1.000
_cell.length_b   1.000
_cell.length_c   1.000
_cell.angle_alpha   90.00
_cell.angle_beta   90.00
_cell.angle_gamma   90.00
#
_symmetry.space_group_name_H-M   'P 1'
#
loop_
_entity.id
_entity.type
_entity.pdbx_description
1 polymer ?
#
loop_
_entity_poly.entity_id
_entity_poly.type
_entity_poly.pdbx_seq_one_letter_code
_entity_poly.pdbx_strand_id
1 'polypeptide(L)'
;MVTLFKMFKTVLVWGWSPVIIATIALVGFYYGWEFWMLATFLGVILLAGLIFIIIRESDKELEAIVMRLRQQAGYFSRRFTGTSSLSIFAIIDTLFNLEDPQLWDWARSCDMCARLLDTWFDSFIHRIEGDAGSGRFSVYIRVYLNELWILNNHYYEFAEQFYEIAEKIDLPPATRDHYNRFAAEYNTFVQNFRDTISELRAISATNIEPPSVKMAEMLAGGAPVKSRRDYEYDEY
;
A
#
# COMPACT_ATOMS: atom_id res chain seq x y z
N MET A 1 -27.48 -5.03 -25.27
CA MET A 1 -27.15 -6.22 -24.46
C MET A 1 -26.38 -5.85 -23.18
N VAL A 2 -25.36 -4.98 -23.23
CA VAL A 2 -24.57 -4.53 -22.05
C VAL A 2 -25.39 -3.72 -21.02
N THR A 3 -26.36 -2.92 -21.46
CA THR A 3 -27.26 -2.14 -20.60
C THR A 3 -28.26 -2.99 -19.82
N LEU A 4 -28.74 -4.08 -20.41
CA LEU A 4 -29.66 -5.01 -19.76
C LEU A 4 -28.96 -5.77 -18.63
N PHE A 5 -27.70 -6.18 -18.86
CA PHE A 5 -26.87 -6.83 -17.85
C PHE A 5 -26.57 -5.90 -16.66
N LYS A 6 -26.27 -4.62 -16.93
CA LYS A 6 -26.10 -3.61 -15.87
C LYS A 6 -27.38 -3.38 -15.07
N MET A 7 -28.53 -3.22 -15.73
CA MET A 7 -29.83 -3.08 -15.06
C MET A 7 -30.18 -4.32 -14.24
N PHE A 8 -29.94 -5.53 -14.76
CA PHE A 8 -30.17 -6.77 -14.03
C PHE A 8 -29.29 -6.87 -12.78
N LYS A 9 -28.02 -6.44 -12.88
CA LYS A 9 -27.11 -6.32 -11.73
C LYS A 9 -27.67 -5.35 -10.68
N THR A 10 -28.15 -4.17 -11.09
CA THR A 10 -28.78 -3.18 -10.20
C THR A 10 -30.06 -3.70 -9.53
N VAL A 11 -30.89 -4.45 -10.26
CA VAL A 11 -32.14 -5.05 -9.73
C VAL A 11 -31.83 -6.17 -8.72
N LEU A 12 -30.77 -6.96 -8.94
CA LEU A 12 -30.32 -7.98 -7.98
C LEU A 12 -29.71 -7.38 -6.70
N VAL A 13 -28.99 -6.25 -6.80
CA VAL A 13 -28.31 -5.56 -5.68
C VAL A 13 -29.28 -5.12 -4.59
N TRP A 14 -30.54 -4.83 -4.93
CA TRP A 14 -31.56 -4.29 -4.01
C TRP A 14 -32.35 -5.33 -3.19
N GLY A 15 -31.91 -6.59 -3.15
CA GLY A 15 -32.56 -7.60 -2.29
C GLY A 15 -33.86 -8.19 -2.86
N TRP A 16 -34.04 -8.14 -4.19
CA TRP A 16 -35.23 -8.67 -4.86
C TRP A 16 -35.21 -10.19 -5.07
N SER A 17 -34.09 -10.87 -4.83
CA SER A 17 -33.99 -12.33 -5.04
C SER A 17 -35.07 -13.13 -4.27
N PRO A 18 -35.36 -12.87 -2.98
CA PRO A 18 -36.45 -13.56 -2.26
C PRO A 18 -37.84 -13.22 -2.81
N VAL A 19 -38.05 -11.98 -3.27
CA VAL A 19 -39.34 -11.52 -3.82
C VAL A 19 -39.60 -12.17 -5.17
N ILE A 20 -38.57 -12.27 -6.02
CA ILE A 20 -38.64 -12.96 -7.33
C ILE A 20 -38.85 -14.46 -7.11
N ILE A 21 -38.13 -15.07 -6.16
CA ILE A 21 -38.30 -16.47 -5.76
C ILE A 21 -39.74 -16.72 -5.30
N ALA A 22 -40.27 -15.89 -4.40
CA ALA A 22 -41.64 -16.02 -3.88
C ALA A 22 -42.70 -15.80 -4.98
N THR A 23 -42.47 -14.84 -5.88
CA THR A 23 -43.38 -14.54 -6.99
C THR A 23 -43.41 -15.68 -8.00
N ILE A 24 -42.26 -16.24 -8.37
CA ILE A 24 -42.18 -17.39 -9.28
C ILE A 24 -42.79 -18.63 -8.64
N ALA A 25 -42.60 -18.83 -7.34
CA ALA A 25 -43.25 -19.92 -6.60
C ALA A 25 -44.79 -19.78 -6.60
N LEU A 26 -45.31 -18.58 -6.37
CA LEU A 26 -46.75 -18.28 -6.41
C LEU A 26 -47.35 -18.47 -7.81
N VAL A 27 -46.68 -17.98 -8.85
CA VAL A 27 -47.12 -18.11 -10.25
C VAL A 27 -47.06 -19.57 -10.69
N GLY A 28 -45.99 -20.30 -10.37
CA GLY A 28 -45.86 -21.71 -10.71
C GLY A 28 -46.91 -22.58 -10.01
N PHE A 29 -47.25 -22.26 -8.75
CA PHE A 29 -48.35 -22.90 -8.04
C PHE A 29 -49.71 -22.60 -8.69
N TYR A 30 -49.96 -21.34 -9.06
CA TYR A 30 -51.22 -20.91 -9.68
C TYR A 30 -51.45 -21.53 -11.06
N TYR A 31 -50.40 -21.62 -11.88
CA TYR A 31 -50.47 -22.22 -13.23
C TYR A 31 -50.23 -23.73 -13.26
N GLY A 32 -50.08 -24.39 -12.09
CA GLY A 32 -49.93 -25.84 -11.98
C GLY A 32 -48.67 -26.38 -12.66
N TRP A 33 -47.57 -25.61 -12.63
CA TRP A 33 -46.31 -26.06 -13.21
C TRP A 33 -45.84 -27.37 -12.58
N GLU A 34 -45.36 -28.29 -13.41
CA GLU A 34 -44.74 -29.51 -12.89
C GLU A 34 -43.57 -29.18 -11.98
N PHE A 35 -43.45 -29.97 -10.90
CA PHE A 35 -42.44 -29.78 -9.87
C PHE A 35 -41.02 -29.66 -10.44
N TRP A 36 -40.69 -30.43 -11.48
CA TRP A 36 -39.38 -30.41 -12.12
C TRP A 36 -39.04 -29.05 -12.77
N MET A 37 -40.02 -28.39 -13.39
CA MET A 37 -39.82 -27.06 -13.97
C MET A 37 -39.57 -26.03 -12.87
N LEU A 38 -40.41 -26.05 -11.82
CA LEU A 38 -40.30 -25.12 -10.70
C LEU A 38 -38.95 -25.29 -9.94
N ALA A 39 -38.56 -26.53 -9.67
CA ALA A 39 -37.29 -26.87 -9.03
C ALA A 39 -36.08 -26.38 -9.84
N THR A 40 -36.14 -26.51 -11.17
CA THR A 40 -35.05 -26.05 -12.05
C THR A 40 -34.88 -24.52 -12.01
N PHE A 41 -35.97 -23.77 -12.14
CA PHE A 41 -35.91 -22.30 -12.08
C PHE A 41 -35.41 -21.80 -10.72
N LEU A 42 -35.91 -22.39 -9.62
CA LEU A 42 -35.47 -22.05 -8.28
C LEU A 42 -33.99 -22.37 -8.08
N GLY A 43 -33.51 -23.52 -8.55
CA GLY A 43 -32.10 -23.91 -8.47
C GLY A 43 -31.17 -22.92 -9.18
N VAL A 44 -31.54 -22.46 -10.38
CA VAL A 44 -30.77 -21.47 -11.14
C VAL A 44 -30.73 -20.12 -10.41
N ILE A 45 -31.86 -19.65 -9.88
CA ILE A 45 -31.92 -18.38 -9.14
C ILE A 45 -31.11 -18.45 -7.85
N LEU A 46 -31.14 -19.59 -7.15
CA LEU A 46 -30.38 -19.79 -5.93
C LEU A 46 -28.87 -19.81 -6.21
N LEU A 47 -28.44 -20.51 -7.27
CA LEU A 47 -27.04 -20.46 -7.74
C LEU A 47 -26.62 -19.05 -8.12
N ALA A 48 -27.44 -18.32 -8.88
CA ALA A 48 -27.16 -16.94 -9.24
C ALA A 48 -27.09 -16.02 -8.00
N GLY A 49 -27.97 -16.22 -7.02
CA GLY A 49 -27.96 -15.51 -5.75
C GLY A 49 -26.72 -15.80 -4.92
N LEU A 50 -26.26 -17.06 -4.89
CA LEU A 50 -25.04 -17.47 -4.20
C LEU A 50 -23.80 -16.83 -4.83
N ILE A 51 -23.68 -16.90 -6.16
CA ILE A 51 -22.61 -16.25 -6.93
C ILE A 51 -22.59 -14.75 -6.63
N PHE A 52 -23.77 -14.13 -6.59
CA PHE A 52 -23.89 -12.70 -6.31
C PHE A 52 -23.45 -12.34 -4.88
N ILE A 53 -23.81 -13.14 -3.87
CA ILE A 53 -23.34 -12.94 -2.49
C ILE A 53 -21.80 -13.01 -2.43
N ILE A 54 -21.20 -14.00 -3.08
CA ILE A 54 -19.74 -14.17 -3.13
C ILE A 54 -19.09 -12.94 -3.76
N ILE A 55 -19.60 -12.46 -4.91
CA ILE A 55 -19.09 -11.25 -5.57
C ILE A 55 -19.22 -10.02 -4.66
N ARG A 56 -20.37 -9.85 -3.99
CA ARG A 56 -20.57 -8.70 -3.10
C ARG A 56 -19.65 -8.70 -1.89
N GLU A 57 -19.34 -9.87 -1.34
CA GLU A 57 -18.39 -9.99 -0.25
C GLU A 57 -16.99 -9.61 -0.71
N SER A 58 -16.56 -10.09 -1.89
CA SER A 58 -15.28 -9.71 -2.48
C SER A 58 -15.17 -8.21 -2.79
N ASP A 59 -16.25 -7.55 -3.22
CA ASP A 59 -16.28 -6.10 -3.46
C ASP A 59 -16.05 -5.31 -2.16
N LYS A 60 -16.66 -5.75 -1.05
CA LYS A 60 -16.48 -5.11 0.26
C LYS A 60 -15.08 -5.30 0.83
N GLU A 61 -14.52 -6.50 0.70
CA GLU A 61 -13.14 -6.77 1.09
C GLU A 61 -12.16 -5.92 0.30
N LEU A 62 -12.40 -5.76 -1.00
CA LEU A 62 -11.64 -4.86 -1.86
C LEU A 62 -11.75 -3.41 -1.38
N GLU A 63 -12.95 -2.89 -1.13
CA GLU A 63 -13.16 -1.54 -0.58
C GLU A 63 -12.40 -1.31 0.74
N ALA A 64 -12.37 -2.32 1.62
CA ALA A 64 -11.65 -2.23 2.88
C ALA A 64 -10.13 -2.11 2.69
N ILE A 65 -9.54 -2.91 1.78
CA ILE A 65 -8.11 -2.83 1.47
C ILE A 65 -7.77 -1.49 0.79
N VAL A 66 -8.64 -1.04 -0.12
CA VAL A 66 -8.54 0.27 -0.76
C VAL A 66 -8.45 1.39 0.28
N MET A 67 -9.32 1.34 1.29
CA MET A 67 -9.32 2.30 2.40
C MET A 67 -7.99 2.25 3.17
N ARG A 68 -7.46 1.05 3.46
CA ARG A 68 -6.16 0.88 4.13
C ARG A 68 -5.01 1.44 3.30
N LEU A 69 -4.99 1.18 1.99
CA LEU A 69 -3.97 1.72 1.09
C LEU A 69 -3.97 3.25 1.09
N ARG A 70 -5.16 3.86 1.03
CA ARG A 70 -5.30 5.33 1.16
C ARG A 70 -4.77 5.82 2.49
N GLN A 71 -5.11 5.15 3.59
CA GLN A 71 -4.61 5.50 4.92
C GLN A 71 -3.09 5.39 5.01
N GLN A 72 -2.49 4.37 4.41
CA GLN A 72 -1.04 4.19 4.38
C GLN A 72 -0.35 5.26 3.56
N ALA A 73 -0.85 5.58 2.37
CA ALA A 73 -0.31 6.67 1.56
C ALA A 73 -0.37 8.01 2.29
N GLY A 74 -1.51 8.33 2.91
CA GLY A 74 -1.67 9.55 3.69
C GLY A 74 -0.81 9.57 4.96
N TYR A 75 -0.67 8.42 5.64
CA TYR A 75 0.24 8.28 6.76
C TYR A 75 1.69 8.54 6.35
N PHE A 76 2.12 7.94 5.24
CA PHE A 76 3.47 8.12 4.72
C PHE A 76 3.76 9.58 4.41
N SER A 77 2.89 10.22 3.61
CA SER A 77 3.04 11.63 3.24
C SER A 77 3.18 12.50 4.49
N ARG A 78 2.25 12.38 5.45
CA ARG A 78 2.30 13.17 6.68
C ARG A 78 3.55 12.91 7.53
N ARG A 79 4.06 11.67 7.56
CA ARG A 79 5.12 11.27 8.50
C ARG A 79 6.53 11.37 7.94
N PHE A 80 6.70 11.19 6.64
CA PHE A 80 8.00 11.03 5.99
C PHE A 80 8.26 12.05 4.87
N THR A 81 7.30 12.91 4.54
CA THR A 81 7.45 13.91 3.47
C THR A 81 7.20 15.32 4.00
N GLY A 82 7.44 16.33 3.16
CA GLY A 82 7.23 17.73 3.46
C GLY A 82 8.06 18.20 4.65
N THR A 83 7.43 19.00 5.50
CA THR A 83 8.06 19.59 6.70
C THR A 83 8.13 18.61 7.88
N SER A 84 7.96 17.30 7.66
CA SER A 84 8.04 16.34 8.75
C SER A 84 9.46 16.27 9.30
N SER A 85 9.58 16.42 10.62
CA SER A 85 10.87 16.27 11.30
C SER A 85 11.42 14.85 11.16
N LEU A 86 10.57 13.84 10.97
CA LEU A 86 10.97 12.44 10.81
C LEU A 86 11.16 12.04 9.33
N SER A 87 11.18 13.00 8.41
CA SER A 87 11.59 12.70 7.03
C SER A 87 13.08 12.38 6.98
N ILE A 88 13.49 11.53 6.04
CA ILE A 88 14.91 11.26 5.80
C ILE A 88 15.64 12.54 5.38
N PHE A 89 14.97 13.44 4.66
CA PHE A 89 15.50 14.73 4.25
C PHE A 89 15.80 15.65 5.44
N ALA A 90 14.90 15.72 6.44
CA ALA A 90 15.17 16.49 7.66
C ALA A 90 16.35 15.91 8.47
N ILE A 91 16.60 14.60 8.38
CA ILE A 91 17.77 13.96 8.99
C ILE A 91 19.04 14.27 8.19
N ILE A 92 18.98 14.20 6.86
CA ILE A 92 20.07 14.58 5.95
C ILE A 92 20.48 16.03 6.18
N ASP A 93 19.52 16.94 6.41
CA ASP A 93 19.82 18.34 6.72
C ASP A 93 20.68 18.52 7.97
N THR A 94 20.64 17.58 8.92
CA THR A 94 21.51 17.65 10.10
C THR A 94 23.00 17.49 9.76
N LEU A 95 23.33 16.92 8.60
CA LEU A 95 24.71 16.79 8.11
C LEU A 95 25.35 18.14 7.77
N PHE A 96 24.56 19.19 7.54
CA PHE A 96 25.11 20.54 7.36
C PHE A 96 25.81 21.08 8.61
N ASN A 97 25.58 20.47 9.78
CA ASN A 97 26.31 20.79 11.01
C ASN A 97 27.73 20.18 11.05
N LEU A 98 28.03 19.26 10.14
CA LEU A 98 29.37 18.67 9.99
C LEU A 98 30.19 19.54 9.05
N GLU A 99 31.47 19.76 9.36
CA GLU A 99 32.37 20.57 8.51
C GLU A 99 32.95 19.73 7.34
N ASP A 100 32.09 19.07 6.55
CA ASP A 100 32.48 18.27 5.38
C ASP A 100 31.79 18.77 4.10
N PRO A 101 32.52 19.44 3.18
CA PRO A 101 31.97 19.95 1.93
C PRO A 101 31.37 18.88 1.02
N GLN A 102 31.90 17.65 1.00
CA GLN A 102 31.36 16.59 0.14
C GLN A 102 29.99 16.13 0.62
N LEU A 103 29.80 16.05 1.95
CA LEU A 103 28.49 15.74 2.54
C LEU A 103 27.48 16.84 2.25
N TRP A 104 27.91 18.10 2.25
CA TRP A 104 27.03 19.24 1.93
C TRP A 104 26.54 19.21 0.49
N ASP A 105 27.40 18.84 -0.46
CA ASP A 105 27.02 18.75 -1.86
C ASP A 105 26.02 17.62 -2.11
N TRP A 106 26.22 16.46 -1.48
CA TRP A 106 25.25 15.38 -1.49
C TRP A 106 23.93 15.80 -0.82
N ALA A 107 23.96 16.34 0.40
CA ALA A 107 22.77 16.78 1.12
C ALA A 107 21.97 17.83 0.32
N ARG A 108 22.65 18.77 -0.34
CA ARG A 108 21.99 19.77 -1.21
C ARG A 108 21.33 19.14 -2.42
N SER A 109 21.89 18.07 -2.98
CA SER A 109 21.25 17.33 -4.08
C SER A 109 19.94 16.66 -3.62
N CYS A 110 19.88 16.21 -2.36
CA CYS A 110 18.69 15.60 -1.77
C CYS A 110 17.53 16.60 -1.57
N ASP A 111 17.79 17.90 -1.34
CA ASP A 111 16.74 18.91 -1.19
C ASP A 111 15.85 19.02 -2.45
N MET A 112 16.44 18.93 -3.65
CA MET A 112 15.66 18.92 -4.89
C MET A 112 14.78 17.66 -5.00
N CYS A 113 15.32 16.50 -4.60
CA CYS A 113 14.56 15.25 -4.59
C CYS A 113 13.40 15.28 -3.58
N ALA A 114 13.59 15.90 -2.41
CA ALA A 114 12.56 16.07 -1.40
C ALA A 114 11.33 16.79 -1.98
N ARG A 115 11.54 17.93 -2.67
CA ARG A 115 10.45 18.72 -3.26
C ARG A 115 9.70 17.98 -4.37
N LEU A 116 10.42 17.20 -5.18
CA LEU A 116 9.81 16.38 -6.22
C LEU A 116 8.95 15.26 -5.61
N LEU A 117 9.45 14.61 -4.56
CA LEU A 117 8.70 13.59 -3.82
C LEU A 117 7.44 14.20 -3.19
N ASP A 118 7.54 15.35 -2.54
CA ASP A 118 6.39 16.05 -1.94
C ASP A 118 5.30 16.34 -2.98
N THR A 119 5.69 16.94 -4.10
CA THR A 119 4.77 17.25 -5.21
C THR A 119 4.12 15.98 -5.76
N TRP A 120 4.90 14.91 -5.88
CA TRP A 120 4.40 13.62 -6.34
C TRP A 120 3.38 13.03 -5.35
N PHE A 121 3.67 13.05 -4.05
CA PHE A 121 2.79 12.52 -3.01
C PHE A 121 1.48 13.29 -2.95
N ASP A 122 1.53 14.62 -3.01
CA ASP A 122 0.33 15.45 -3.06
C ASP A 122 -0.55 15.11 -4.26
N SER A 123 0.08 14.96 -5.44
CA SER A 123 -0.62 14.58 -6.67
C SER A 123 -1.21 13.16 -6.58
N PHE A 124 -0.45 12.21 -6.04
CA PHE A 124 -0.88 10.83 -5.85
C PHE A 124 -2.08 10.73 -4.91
N ILE A 125 -2.01 11.38 -3.75
CA ILE A 125 -3.13 11.44 -2.80
C ILE A 125 -4.36 12.05 -3.48
N HIS A 126 -4.21 13.17 -4.19
CA HIS A 126 -5.35 13.81 -4.86
C HIS A 126 -6.02 12.89 -5.91
N ARG A 127 -5.22 12.14 -6.69
CA ARG A 127 -5.74 11.14 -7.65
C ARG A 127 -6.47 10.00 -6.96
N ILE A 128 -5.86 9.43 -5.91
CA ILE A 128 -6.47 8.39 -5.08
C ILE A 128 -7.82 8.87 -4.53
N GLU A 129 -7.89 10.10 -4.03
CA GLU A 129 -9.12 10.66 -3.47
C GLU A 129 -10.19 10.91 -4.53
N GLY A 130 -9.82 11.44 -5.69
CA GLY A 130 -10.73 11.65 -6.81
C GLY A 130 -11.29 10.35 -7.38
N ASP A 131 -10.45 9.33 -7.53
CA ASP A 131 -10.86 8.03 -8.07
C ASP A 131 -11.63 7.19 -7.05
N ALA A 132 -11.34 7.33 -5.75
CA ALA A 132 -12.15 6.75 -4.69
C ALA A 132 -13.55 7.37 -4.66
N GLY A 133 -13.65 8.69 -4.72
CA GLY A 133 -14.94 9.41 -4.73
C GLY A 133 -15.81 9.10 -5.97
N SER A 134 -15.19 8.74 -7.09
CA SER A 134 -15.89 8.37 -8.34
C SER A 134 -16.14 6.87 -8.52
N GLY A 135 -15.73 6.03 -7.56
CA GLY A 135 -15.89 4.57 -7.60
C GLY A 135 -15.00 3.87 -8.64
N ARG A 136 -13.99 4.55 -9.19
CA ARG A 136 -13.04 4.02 -10.19
C ARG A 136 -11.78 3.45 -9.57
N PHE A 137 -11.57 3.65 -8.27
CA PHE A 137 -10.35 3.24 -7.59
C PHE A 137 -10.04 1.74 -7.71
N SER A 138 -11.06 0.87 -7.66
CA SER A 138 -10.90 -0.58 -7.84
C SER A 138 -10.33 -0.96 -9.21
N VAL A 139 -10.57 -0.13 -10.24
CA VAL A 139 -10.02 -0.31 -11.59
C VAL A 139 -8.53 0.03 -11.62
N TYR A 140 -8.11 1.04 -10.85
CA TYR A 140 -6.74 1.56 -10.85
C TYR A 140 -5.88 1.06 -9.68
N ILE A 141 -6.41 0.17 -8.83
CA ILE A 141 -5.71 -0.34 -7.63
C ILE A 141 -4.30 -0.84 -7.94
N ARG A 142 -4.14 -1.58 -9.04
CA ARG A 142 -2.84 -2.12 -9.47
C ARG A 142 -1.85 -1.01 -9.84
N VAL A 143 -2.33 0.06 -10.47
CA VAL A 143 -1.51 1.21 -10.84
C VAL A 143 -1.07 1.95 -9.58
N TYR A 144 -2.00 2.24 -8.67
CA TYR A 144 -1.70 2.93 -7.42
C TYR A 144 -0.74 2.16 -6.52
N LEU A 145 -0.89 0.84 -6.44
CA LEU A 145 0.05 0.00 -5.71
C LEU A 145 1.45 0.04 -6.31
N ASN A 146 1.56 -0.08 -7.64
CA ASN A 146 2.84 -0.05 -8.31
C ASN A 146 3.53 1.32 -8.17
N GLU A 147 2.76 2.39 -8.26
CA GLU A 147 3.24 3.76 -8.04
C GLU A 147 3.77 3.95 -6.61
N LEU A 148 2.98 3.60 -5.59
CA LEU A 148 3.40 3.71 -4.19
C LEU A 148 4.60 2.81 -3.87
N TRP A 149 4.69 1.66 -4.53
CA TRP A 149 5.81 0.74 -4.41
C TRP A 149 7.13 1.32 -4.94
N ILE A 150 7.13 1.79 -6.20
CA ILE A 150 8.33 2.38 -6.83
C ILE A 150 8.84 3.54 -5.99
N LEU A 151 7.92 4.37 -5.53
CA LEU A 151 8.21 5.52 -4.70
C LEU A 151 8.78 5.14 -3.33
N ASN A 152 8.23 4.12 -2.68
CA ASN A 152 8.77 3.63 -1.41
C ASN A 152 10.21 3.12 -1.58
N ASN A 153 10.51 2.40 -2.67
CA ASN A 153 11.89 1.99 -2.97
C ASN A 153 12.81 3.18 -3.20
N HIS A 154 12.38 4.18 -3.97
CA HIS A 154 13.21 5.36 -4.22
C HIS A 154 13.44 6.16 -2.94
N TYR A 155 12.42 6.26 -2.09
CA TYR A 155 12.57 6.87 -0.77
C TYR A 155 13.55 6.09 0.12
N TYR A 156 13.51 4.75 0.06
CA TYR A 156 14.46 3.89 0.76
C TYR A 156 15.91 4.12 0.32
N GLU A 157 16.18 4.38 -0.96
CA GLU A 157 17.54 4.64 -1.46
C GLU A 157 18.22 5.79 -0.71
N PHE A 158 17.47 6.83 -0.30
CA PHE A 158 18.01 7.91 0.53
C PHE A 158 18.35 7.45 1.94
N ALA A 159 17.55 6.56 2.51
CA ALA A 159 17.83 5.97 3.83
C ALA A 159 19.07 5.06 3.78
N GLU A 160 19.20 4.25 2.74
CA GLU A 160 20.35 3.38 2.49
C GLU A 160 21.63 4.21 2.30
N GLN A 161 21.60 5.23 1.44
CA GLN A 161 22.74 6.14 1.25
C GLN A 161 23.13 6.87 2.54
N PHE A 162 22.14 7.35 3.31
CA PHE A 162 22.41 7.99 4.60
C PHE A 162 23.09 7.00 5.55
N TYR A 163 22.60 5.76 5.64
CA TYR A 163 23.20 4.72 6.46
C TYR A 163 24.66 4.44 6.06
N GLU A 164 24.93 4.25 4.76
CA GLU A 164 26.29 4.01 4.26
C GLU A 164 27.27 5.16 4.55
N ILE A 165 26.77 6.40 4.52
CA ILE A 165 27.55 7.59 4.90
C ILE A 165 27.79 7.59 6.41
N ALA A 166 26.73 7.35 7.19
CA ALA A 166 26.73 7.34 8.63
C ALA A 166 27.66 6.28 9.25
N GLU A 167 27.88 5.15 8.57
CA GLU A 167 28.87 4.15 9.00
C GLU A 167 30.32 4.62 8.84
N LYS A 168 30.58 5.56 7.93
CA LYS A 168 31.93 6.01 7.57
C LYS A 168 32.36 7.26 8.34
N ILE A 169 31.44 7.96 8.97
CA ILE A 169 31.68 9.23 9.66
C ILE A 169 31.23 9.17 11.11
N ASP A 170 31.86 9.96 11.98
CA ASP A 170 31.41 10.08 13.37
C ASP A 170 30.20 11.03 13.47
N LEU A 171 29.00 10.45 13.46
CA LEU A 171 27.77 11.20 13.61
C LEU A 171 27.56 11.69 15.05
N PRO A 172 27.09 12.94 15.23
CA PRO A 172 26.59 13.42 16.50
C PRO A 172 25.50 12.47 17.05
N PRO A 173 25.49 12.15 18.35
CA PRO A 173 24.52 11.23 18.94
C PRO A 173 23.06 11.62 18.63
N ALA A 174 22.76 12.93 18.64
CA ALA A 174 21.43 13.44 18.31
C ALA A 174 20.98 13.08 16.89
N THR A 175 21.87 13.16 15.89
CA THR A 175 21.57 12.78 14.50
C THR A 175 21.38 11.26 14.39
N ARG A 176 22.22 10.47 15.06
CA ARG A 176 22.12 9.01 15.08
C ARG A 176 20.79 8.55 15.69
N ASP A 177 20.43 9.09 16.85
CA ASP A 177 19.18 8.77 17.53
C ASP A 177 17.97 9.18 16.70
N HIS A 178 18.06 10.33 16.02
CA HIS A 178 17.01 10.79 15.12
C HIS A 178 16.79 9.84 13.95
N TYR A 179 17.88 9.40 13.31
CA TYR A 179 17.83 8.40 12.24
C TYR A 179 17.29 7.06 12.73
N ASN A 180 17.73 6.56 13.89
CA ASN A 180 17.23 5.29 14.42
C ASN A 180 15.72 5.33 14.72
N ARG A 181 15.20 6.47 15.17
CA ARG A 181 13.75 6.69 15.32
C ARG A 181 13.03 6.64 13.98
N PHE A 182 13.60 7.29 12.96
CA PHE A 182 13.09 7.20 11.60
C PHE A 182 13.07 5.75 11.10
N ALA A 183 14.19 5.02 11.22
CA ALA A 183 14.30 3.64 10.76
C ALA A 183 13.27 2.73 11.44
N ALA A 184 13.05 2.88 12.75
CA ALA A 184 12.03 2.11 13.49
C ALA A 184 10.60 2.37 12.97
N GLU A 185 10.22 3.63 12.79
CA GLU A 185 8.87 4.00 12.32
C GLU A 185 8.69 3.64 10.83
N TYR A 186 9.73 3.86 10.01
CA TYR A 186 9.75 3.51 8.59
C TYR A 186 9.60 2.01 8.39
N ASN A 187 10.34 1.18 9.14
CA ASN A 187 10.24 -0.27 9.04
C ASN A 187 8.86 -0.79 9.45
N THR A 188 8.24 -0.17 10.45
CA THR A 188 6.86 -0.47 10.84
C THR A 188 5.88 -0.15 9.71
N PHE A 189 6.03 1.02 9.08
CA PHE A 189 5.23 1.40 7.91
C PHE A 189 5.39 0.39 6.75
N VAL A 190 6.63 0.07 6.40
CA VAL A 190 6.98 -0.82 5.29
C VAL A 190 6.41 -2.23 5.49
N GLN A 191 6.44 -2.75 6.72
CA GLN A 191 5.82 -4.04 7.05
C GLN A 191 4.30 -3.99 6.88
N ASN A 192 3.64 -2.99 7.45
CA ASN A 192 2.19 -2.82 7.29
C ASN A 192 1.80 -2.69 5.80
N PHE A 193 2.63 -2.03 4.99
CA PHE A 193 2.42 -1.88 3.56
C PHE A 193 2.54 -3.22 2.83
N ARG A 194 3.59 -4.00 3.12
CA ARG A 194 3.76 -5.37 2.61
C ARG A 194 2.57 -6.26 2.94
N ASP A 195 2.09 -6.20 4.17
CA ASP A 195 0.97 -7.01 4.64
C ASP A 195 -0.31 -6.64 3.90
N THR A 196 -0.55 -5.34 3.68
CA THR A 196 -1.71 -4.85 2.93
C THR A 196 -1.69 -5.32 1.46
N ILE A 197 -0.51 -5.37 0.83
CA ILE A 197 -0.38 -5.91 -0.54
C ILE A 197 -0.60 -7.42 -0.56
N SER A 198 -0.10 -8.14 0.45
CA SER A 198 -0.25 -9.59 0.57
C SER A 198 -1.72 -9.98 0.75
N GLU A 199 -2.46 -9.23 1.56
CA GLU A 199 -3.92 -9.37 1.70
C GLU A 199 -4.65 -9.09 0.38
N LEU A 200 -4.27 -8.02 -0.34
CA LEU A 200 -4.88 -7.73 -1.63
C LEU A 200 -4.71 -8.88 -2.62
N ARG A 201 -3.51 -9.46 -2.70
CA ARG A 201 -3.22 -10.59 -3.58
C ARG A 201 -4.14 -11.78 -3.30
N ALA A 202 -4.38 -12.07 -2.03
CA ALA A 202 -5.24 -13.18 -1.62
C ALA A 202 -6.70 -12.97 -2.08
N ILE A 203 -7.20 -11.74 -1.99
CA ILE A 203 -8.61 -11.42 -2.28
C ILE A 203 -8.88 -11.25 -3.78
N SER A 204 -7.97 -10.61 -4.50
CA SER A 204 -8.21 -10.22 -5.89
C SER A 204 -7.68 -11.20 -6.93
N ALA A 205 -7.06 -12.31 -6.50
CA ALA A 205 -6.30 -13.23 -7.35
C ALA A 205 -5.38 -12.50 -8.35
N THR A 206 -4.95 -11.29 -7.98
CA THR A 206 -4.12 -10.47 -8.84
C THR A 206 -2.76 -11.13 -8.96
N ASN A 207 -2.22 -11.22 -10.18
CA ASN A 207 -0.81 -11.55 -10.43
C ASN A 207 0.14 -10.44 -9.96
N ILE A 208 -0.22 -9.71 -8.90
CA ILE A 208 0.63 -8.73 -8.25
C ILE A 208 1.46 -9.52 -7.24
N GLU A 209 2.75 -9.62 -7.49
CA GLU A 209 3.69 -10.21 -6.54
C GLU A 209 3.90 -9.23 -5.39
N PRO A 210 3.86 -9.68 -4.11
CA PRO A 210 4.12 -8.80 -3.00
C PRO A 210 5.53 -8.27 -3.16
N PRO A 211 5.71 -6.95 -3.12
CA PRO A 211 7.02 -6.40 -3.41
C PRO A 211 8.04 -6.78 -2.35
N SER A 212 9.30 -6.92 -2.76
CA SER A 212 10.44 -7.12 -1.88
C SER A 212 10.73 -5.83 -1.10
N VAL A 213 9.97 -5.58 -0.04
CA VAL A 213 10.14 -4.43 0.84
C VAL A 213 11.53 -4.39 1.48
N LYS A 214 12.24 -3.28 1.28
CA LYS A 214 13.53 -3.03 1.92
C LYS A 214 13.34 -2.24 3.22
N MET A 215 14.04 -2.66 4.26
CA MET A 215 13.98 -2.04 5.58
C MET A 215 15.23 -1.21 5.83
N ALA A 216 15.05 -0.04 6.45
CA ALA A 216 16.14 0.82 6.87
C ALA A 216 16.93 0.13 7.99
N GLU A 217 18.25 0.07 7.83
CA GLU A 217 19.15 -0.44 8.86
C GLU A 217 19.25 0.57 10.00
N MET A 218 19.40 0.09 11.24
CA MET A 218 19.62 0.94 12.41
C MET A 218 21.11 1.11 12.63
N LEU A 219 21.53 2.33 12.97
CA LEU A 219 22.90 2.63 13.35
C LEU A 219 23.18 2.09 14.75
N ALA A 220 24.19 1.24 14.89
CA ALA A 220 24.61 0.70 16.17
C ALA A 220 25.03 1.84 17.13
N GLY A 221 24.65 1.71 18.40
CA GLY A 221 25.07 2.62 19.46
C GLY A 221 26.55 2.42 19.78
N GLY A 222 27.43 3.20 19.15
CA GLY A 222 28.79 3.50 19.62
C GLY A 222 29.72 2.32 19.92
N ALA A 223 30.41 1.83 18.89
CA ALA A 223 31.83 1.48 18.92
C ALA A 223 32.34 1.53 17.46
N PRO A 224 33.59 1.97 17.19
CA PRO A 224 34.10 2.00 15.83
C PRO A 224 34.11 0.58 15.28
N VAL A 225 33.53 0.40 14.08
CA VAL A 225 33.67 -0.83 13.31
C VAL A 225 35.16 -1.00 13.05
N LYS A 226 35.79 -1.98 13.71
CA LYS A 226 37.13 -2.43 13.33
C LYS A 226 37.06 -2.79 11.86
N SER A 227 37.88 -2.09 11.06
CA SER A 227 37.98 -2.35 9.64
C SER A 227 38.35 -3.82 9.43
N ARG A 228 37.89 -4.40 8.32
CA ARG A 228 38.14 -5.78 7.88
C ARG A 228 39.62 -6.20 7.81
N ARG A 229 40.58 -5.30 8.08
CA ARG A 229 42.01 -5.57 8.15
C ARG A 229 42.51 -6.12 9.48
N ASP A 230 41.67 -6.17 10.52
CA ASP A 230 42.11 -6.61 11.86
C ASP A 230 41.95 -8.13 12.11
N TYR A 231 41.60 -8.92 11.09
CA TYR A 231 41.44 -10.38 11.19
C TYR A 231 42.61 -11.18 10.60
N GLU A 232 43.70 -10.54 10.16
CA GLU A 232 44.79 -11.23 9.44
C GLU A 232 46.08 -11.41 10.27
N TYR A 233 46.07 -11.12 11.58
CA TYR A 233 47.27 -11.28 12.41
C TYR A 233 47.00 -11.84 13.80
N ASP A 234 46.22 -12.92 13.89
CA ASP A 234 46.17 -13.76 15.10
C ASP A 234 46.05 -15.26 14.73
N GLU A 235 46.97 -15.74 13.91
CA GLU A 235 47.36 -17.16 13.88
C GLU A 235 48.87 -17.26 13.61
N TYR A 236 49.68 -17.25 14.68
CA TYR A 236 50.95 -17.98 14.81
C TYR A 236 51.33 -18.15 16.28
#